data_AF-A0A2I0R1H2-F1
#
_entry.id   AF-A0A2I0R1H2-F1
#
_cell.length_a   1.000
_cell.length_b   1.000
_cell.length_c   1.000
_cell.angle_alpha   90.00
_cell.angle_beta   90.00
_cell.angle_gamma   90.00
#
_symmetry.space_group_name_H-M   'P 1'
#
loop_
_entity.id
_entity.type
_entity.pdbx_description
1 polymer ?
#
loop_
_entity_poly.entity_id
_entity_poly.type
_entity_poly.pdbx_seq_one_letter_code
_entity_poly.pdbx_strand_id
1 'polypeptide(L)'
;MQTVLDYLLPISIAIIMYGIGLGLTVTDFKRVLIAPKAVFFGLLGQLVLMPLIGFGIAFSFNLDPIYQLGVILIAACPGGTSSNIVTYMLRGRVALSVSMTAFNSFLIILTIPIILEIAFGLFWDAKKMSIYPC
;
A
#
# COMPACT_ATOMS: atom_id res chain seq x y z
N MET A 1 -10.90 -1.42 -26.50
CA MET A 1 -10.41 -2.26 -25.39
C MET A 1 -9.85 -1.41 -24.24
N GLN A 2 -8.96 -0.44 -24.50
CA GLN A 2 -8.40 0.46 -23.47
C GLN A 2 -9.46 1.28 -22.72
N THR A 3 -10.40 1.93 -23.43
CA THR A 3 -11.50 2.67 -22.80
C THR A 3 -12.32 1.84 -21.82
N VAL A 4 -12.53 0.55 -22.09
CA VAL A 4 -13.25 -0.32 -21.15
C VAL A 4 -12.43 -0.53 -19.87
N LEU A 5 -11.11 -0.76 -19.98
CA LEU A 5 -10.23 -0.92 -18.82
C LEU A 5 -10.12 0.36 -17.99
N ASP A 6 -10.04 1.51 -18.66
CA ASP A 6 -9.89 2.83 -18.02
C ASP A 6 -11.07 3.19 -17.13
N TYR A 7 -12.28 2.70 -17.44
CA TYR A 7 -13.47 2.91 -16.62
C TYR A 7 -13.80 1.73 -15.71
N LEU A 8 -13.67 0.50 -16.21
CA LEU A 8 -14.07 -0.70 -15.47
C LEU A 8 -13.19 -0.93 -14.24
N LEU A 9 -11.86 -0.72 -14.35
CA LEU A 9 -10.94 -0.95 -13.24
C LEU A 9 -11.21 0.00 -12.07
N PRO A 10 -11.27 1.34 -12.26
CA PRO A 10 -11.58 2.26 -11.17
C PRO A 10 -12.94 1.99 -10.54
N ILE A 11 -13.97 1.71 -11.35
CA ILE A 11 -15.32 1.40 -10.85
C ILE A 11 -15.30 0.12 -10.01
N SER A 12 -14.60 -0.92 -10.47
CA SER A 12 -14.50 -2.19 -9.75
C SER A 12 -13.76 -2.01 -8.42
N ILE A 13 -12.64 -1.26 -8.42
CA ILE A 13 -11.90 -0.94 -7.20
C ILE A 13 -12.76 -0.10 -6.25
N ALA A 14 -13.52 0.87 -6.77
CA ALA A 14 -14.44 1.68 -5.97
C ALA A 14 -15.52 0.82 -5.29
N ILE A 15 -16.12 -0.12 -6.02
CA ILE A 15 -17.11 -1.06 -5.46
C ILE A 15 -16.47 -1.95 -4.38
N ILE A 16 -15.27 -2.47 -4.63
CA ILE A 16 -14.53 -3.29 -3.66
C ILE A 16 -14.26 -2.47 -2.39
N MET A 17 -13.66 -1.28 -2.51
CA MET A 17 -13.34 -0.38 -1.41
C MET A 17 -14.59 0.07 -0.64
N TYR A 18 -15.70 0.31 -1.35
CA TYR A 18 -16.99 0.59 -0.73
C TYR A 18 -17.48 -0.60 0.12
N GLY A 19 -17.35 -1.83 -0.40
CA GLY A 19 -17.65 -3.05 0.35
C GLY A 19 -16.80 -3.21 1.61
N ILE A 20 -15.51 -2.84 1.57
CA ILE A 20 -14.64 -2.79 2.77
C ILE A 20 -15.22 -1.79 3.78
N GLY A 21 -15.62 -0.60 3.31
CA GLY A 21 -16.21 0.45 4.14
C GLY A 21 -17.52 0.06 4.81
N LEU A 22 -18.39 -0.71 4.14
CA LEU A 22 -19.63 -1.21 4.75
C LEU A 22 -19.38 -2.20 5.89
N GLY A 23 -18.23 -2.89 5.90
CA GLY A 23 -17.83 -3.79 6.97
C GLY A 23 -17.21 -3.10 8.19
N LEU A 24 -16.98 -1.78 8.12
CA LEU A 24 -16.37 -1.03 9.22
C LEU A 24 -17.39 -0.69 10.30
N THR A 25 -17.05 -1.02 11.55
CA THR A 25 -17.87 -0.68 12.71
C THR A 25 -17.21 0.40 13.56
N VAL A 26 -18.01 1.16 14.31
CA VAL A 26 -17.48 2.12 15.31
C VAL A 26 -16.55 1.45 16.32
N THR A 27 -16.77 0.15 16.59
CA THR A 27 -15.91 -0.61 17.50
C THR A 27 -14.49 -0.83 16.96
N ASP A 28 -14.30 -0.84 15.63
CA ASP A 28 -12.98 -0.97 15.00
C ASP A 28 -12.13 0.28 15.22
N PHE A 29 -12.75 1.47 15.24
CA PHE A 29 -12.05 2.71 15.61
C PHE A 29 -11.69 2.74 17.10
N LYS A 30 -12.60 2.30 17.97
CA LYS A 30 -12.33 2.24 19.42
C LYS A 30 -11.18 1.31 19.75
N ARG A 31 -11.02 0.21 19.00
CA ARG A 31 -9.95 -0.78 19.20
C ARG A 31 -8.54 -0.22 18.97
N VAL A 32 -8.40 0.77 18.07
CA VAL A 32 -7.11 1.43 17.86
C VAL A 32 -6.63 2.13 19.13
N LEU A 33 -7.56 2.69 19.90
CA LEU A 33 -7.26 3.33 21.18
C LEU A 33 -6.97 2.31 22.30
N ILE A 34 -7.51 1.09 22.20
CA ILE A 34 -7.34 0.03 23.22
C ILE A 34 -5.99 -0.70 23.07
N ALA A 35 -5.48 -0.85 21.85
CA ALA A 35 -4.23 -1.55 21.57
C ALA A 35 -3.22 -0.70 20.76
N PRO A 36 -2.82 0.48 21.27
CA PRO A 36 -2.06 1.47 20.49
C PRO A 36 -0.69 0.95 20.06
N LYS A 37 -0.01 0.17 20.91
CA LYS A 37 1.30 -0.43 20.57
C LYS A 37 1.20 -1.36 19.36
N ALA A 38 0.18 -2.22 19.33
CA ALA A 38 0.01 -3.18 18.25
C ALA A 38 -0.34 -2.49 16.92
N VAL A 39 -1.18 -1.45 16.97
CA VAL A 39 -1.49 -0.63 15.78
C VAL A 39 -0.27 0.13 15.30
N PHE A 40 0.52 0.72 16.21
CA PHE A 40 1.72 1.45 15.85
C PHE A 40 2.73 0.57 15.10
N PHE A 41 3.08 -0.60 15.67
CA PHE A 41 4.01 -1.51 15.00
C PHE A 41 3.45 -2.08 13.69
N GLY A 42 2.14 -2.32 13.63
CA GLY A 42 1.47 -2.69 12.40
C GLY A 42 1.62 -1.62 11.32
N LEU A 43 1.19 -0.39 11.61
CA LEU A 43 1.30 0.73 10.68
C LEU A 43 2.74 1.02 10.28
N LEU A 44 3.69 0.93 11.21
CA LEU A 44 5.12 1.06 10.88
C LEU A 44 5.59 -0.03 9.92
N GLY A 45 5.15 -1.27 10.12
CA GLY A 45 5.41 -2.36 9.18
C GLY A 45 4.83 -2.09 7.78
N GLN A 46 3.63 -1.55 7.71
CA GLN A 46 2.94 -1.38 6.42
C GLN A 46 3.32 -0.10 5.67
N LEU A 47 3.55 0.99 6.40
CA LEU A 47 3.87 2.30 5.81
C LEU A 47 5.37 2.53 5.63
N VAL A 48 6.22 1.81 6.35
CA VAL A 48 7.67 2.01 6.31
C VAL A 48 8.38 0.74 5.87
N LEU A 49 8.19 -0.38 6.59
CA LEU A 49 8.93 -1.59 6.31
C LEU A 49 8.61 -2.17 4.92
N MET A 50 7.34 -2.21 4.53
CA MET A 50 6.92 -2.71 3.20
C MET A 50 7.51 -1.88 2.04
N PRO A 51 7.37 -0.54 2.02
CA PRO A 51 8.05 0.29 1.02
C PRO A 51 9.56 0.09 1.01
N LEU A 52 10.23 0.01 2.18
CA LEU A 52 11.67 -0.23 2.26
C LEU A 52 12.07 -1.57 1.61
N ILE A 53 11.27 -2.63 1.81
CA ILE A 53 11.46 -3.90 1.11
C ILE A 53 11.29 -3.71 -0.40
N GLY A 54 10.28 -2.95 -0.83
CA GLY A 54 10.06 -2.59 -2.23
C GLY A 54 11.26 -1.88 -2.86
N PHE A 55 11.82 -0.88 -2.17
CA PHE A 55 13.07 -0.22 -2.57
C PHE A 55 14.23 -1.20 -2.61
N GLY A 56 14.37 -2.07 -1.60
CA GLY A 56 15.42 -3.10 -1.56
C GLY A 56 15.36 -4.03 -2.76
N ILE A 57 14.17 -4.48 -3.16
CA ILE A 57 13.96 -5.28 -4.37
C ILE A 57 14.30 -4.44 -5.62
N ALA A 58 13.79 -3.21 -5.73
CA ALA A 58 14.04 -2.35 -6.88
C ALA A 58 15.54 -2.04 -7.09
N PHE A 59 16.33 -1.92 -6.02
CA PHE A 59 17.78 -1.75 -6.08
C PHE A 59 18.53 -3.05 -6.36
N SER A 60 18.08 -4.17 -5.81
CA SER A 60 18.78 -5.46 -5.95
C SER A 60 18.61 -6.06 -7.34
N PHE A 61 17.49 -5.79 -8.00
CA PHE A 61 17.19 -6.29 -9.34
C PHE A 61 17.43 -5.19 -10.38
N ASN A 62 18.09 -5.53 -11.49
CA ASN A 62 18.40 -4.59 -12.59
C ASN A 62 17.15 -4.37 -13.47
N LEU A 63 16.10 -3.83 -12.88
CA LEU A 63 14.80 -3.59 -13.52
C LEU A 63 14.82 -2.23 -14.24
N ASP A 64 13.99 -2.09 -15.27
CA ASP A 64 13.73 -0.76 -15.84
C ASP A 64 13.01 0.15 -14.84
N PRO A 65 13.22 1.48 -14.91
CA PRO A 65 12.65 2.43 -13.95
C PRO A 65 11.14 2.31 -13.81
N ILE A 66 10.44 2.02 -14.91
CA ILE A 66 8.98 1.82 -14.91
C ILE A 66 8.60 0.66 -13.98
N TYR A 67 9.34 -0.45 -14.03
CA TYR A 67 9.09 -1.61 -13.18
C TYR A 67 9.55 -1.39 -11.74
N GLN A 68 10.66 -0.66 -11.52
CA GLN A 68 11.10 -0.27 -10.18
C GLN A 68 10.03 0.56 -9.46
N LEU A 69 9.50 1.57 -10.15
CA LEU A 69 8.39 2.40 -9.66
C LEU A 69 7.12 1.57 -9.43
N GLY A 70 6.81 0.63 -10.32
CA GLY A 70 5.66 -0.27 -10.16
C GLY A 70 5.77 -1.16 -8.91
N VAL A 71 6.94 -1.73 -8.63
CA VAL A 71 7.18 -2.56 -7.44
C VAL A 71 7.04 -1.74 -6.16
N ILE A 72 7.62 -0.53 -6.13
CA ILE A 72 7.53 0.37 -4.98
C ILE A 72 6.08 0.84 -4.76
N LEU A 73 5.35 1.16 -5.83
CA LEU A 73 3.93 1.51 -5.76
C LEU A 73 3.11 0.38 -5.14
N ILE A 74 3.30 -0.86 -5.60
CA ILE A 74 2.59 -2.03 -5.05
C ILE A 74 2.95 -2.23 -3.58
N ALA A 75 4.21 -2.06 -3.20
CA ALA A 75 4.66 -2.20 -1.82
C ALA A 75 4.12 -1.10 -0.89
N ALA A 76 3.86 0.10 -1.41
CA ALA A 76 3.29 1.22 -0.67
C ALA A 76 1.76 1.16 -0.54
N CYS A 77 1.09 0.33 -1.35
CA CYS A 77 -0.35 0.16 -1.29
C CYS A 77 -0.80 -0.50 0.03
N PRO A 78 -1.99 -0.15 0.54
CA PRO A 78 -2.51 -0.74 1.75
C PRO A 78 -2.91 -2.20 1.53
N GLY A 79 -3.01 -2.95 2.63
CA GLY A 79 -3.49 -4.33 2.60
C GLY A 79 -4.97 -4.42 2.20
N GLY A 80 -5.35 -5.52 1.56
CA GLY A 80 -6.74 -5.79 1.18
C GLY A 80 -7.50 -6.63 2.20
N THR A 81 -8.80 -6.86 1.96
CA THR A 81 -9.68 -7.71 2.80
C THR A 81 -9.22 -9.16 2.92
N SER A 82 -8.45 -9.65 1.94
CA SER A 82 -7.82 -10.98 2.00
C SER A 82 -6.95 -11.14 3.24
N SER A 83 -6.29 -10.08 3.71
CA SER A 83 -5.49 -10.10 4.94
C SER A 83 -6.32 -10.43 6.18
N ASN A 84 -7.59 -10.02 6.23
CA ASN A 84 -8.49 -10.33 7.34
C ASN A 84 -8.85 -11.81 7.37
N ILE A 85 -9.08 -12.42 6.20
CA ILE A 85 -9.36 -13.86 6.07
C ILE A 85 -8.13 -14.67 6.48
N VAL A 86 -6.94 -14.29 5.99
CA VAL A 86 -5.68 -14.96 6.38
C VAL A 86 -5.44 -14.83 7.89
N THR A 87 -5.67 -13.65 8.46
CA THR A 87 -5.57 -13.43 9.91
C THR A 87 -6.52 -14.35 10.68
N TYR A 88 -7.75 -14.54 10.19
CA TYR A 88 -8.71 -15.45 10.79
C TYR A 88 -8.23 -16.91 10.73
N MET A 89 -7.74 -17.36 9.57
CA MET A 89 -7.22 -18.72 9.38
C MET A 89 -6.03 -19.03 10.30
N LEU A 90 -5.17 -18.02 10.53
CA LEU A 90 -4.01 -18.12 11.42
C LEU A 90 -4.37 -17.91 12.91
N ARG A 91 -5.67 -17.85 13.26
CA ARG A 91 -6.18 -17.57 14.61
C ARG A 91 -5.63 -16.26 15.21
N GLY A 92 -5.33 -15.30 14.34
CA GLY A 92 -4.88 -13.98 14.71
C GLY A 92 -6.02 -13.06 15.13
N ARG A 93 -5.66 -11.83 15.49
CA ARG A 93 -6.63 -10.80 15.92
C ARG A 93 -7.25 -10.12 14.70
N VAL A 94 -8.28 -10.73 14.11
CA VAL A 94 -9.00 -10.19 12.93
C VAL A 94 -9.44 -8.74 13.14
N ALA A 95 -9.96 -8.45 14.32
CA ALA A 95 -10.32 -7.10 14.74
C ALA A 95 -9.19 -6.08 14.58
N LEU A 96 -7.95 -6.45 14.91
CA LEU A 96 -6.78 -5.59 14.75
C LEU A 96 -6.42 -5.40 13.27
N SER A 97 -6.52 -6.47 12.47
CA SER A 97 -6.27 -6.44 11.01
C SER A 97 -7.25 -5.53 10.27
N VAL A 98 -8.54 -5.59 10.63
CA VAL A 98 -9.58 -4.74 10.05
C VAL A 98 -9.32 -3.28 10.40
N SER A 99 -9.10 -2.96 11.69
CA SER A 99 -8.77 -1.60 12.12
C SER A 99 -7.52 -1.08 11.41
N MET A 100 -6.45 -1.87 11.34
CA MET A 100 -5.20 -1.45 10.71
C MET A 100 -5.38 -1.17 9.21
N THR A 101 -6.07 -2.04 8.49
CA THR A 101 -6.40 -1.84 7.08
C THR A 101 -7.18 -0.54 6.88
N ALA A 102 -8.19 -0.29 7.70
CA ALA A 102 -9.00 0.93 7.62
C ALA A 102 -8.18 2.20 7.82
N PHE A 103 -7.38 2.26 8.89
CA PHE A 103 -6.54 3.43 9.18
C PHE A 103 -5.46 3.63 8.11
N ASN A 104 -4.85 2.55 7.65
CA ASN A 104 -3.84 2.62 6.60
C ASN A 104 -4.43 3.16 5.28
N SER A 105 -5.66 2.75 4.92
CA SER A 105 -6.37 3.27 3.74
C SER A 105 -6.57 4.79 3.76
N PHE A 106 -6.64 5.43 4.93
CA PHE A 106 -6.65 6.89 5.03
C PHE A 106 -5.24 7.48 4.90
N LEU A 107 -4.25 6.85 5.53
CA LEU A 107 -2.86 7.34 5.54
C LEU A 107 -2.18 7.27 4.17
N ILE A 108 -2.60 6.34 3.30
CA ILE A 108 -2.05 6.20 1.94
C ILE A 108 -2.31 7.41 1.05
N ILE A 109 -3.36 8.20 1.32
CA ILE A 109 -3.65 9.44 0.60
C ILE A 109 -2.46 10.41 0.69
N LEU A 110 -1.75 10.39 1.83
CA LEU A 110 -0.57 11.22 2.06
C LEU A 110 0.73 10.46 1.80
N THR A 111 0.81 9.19 2.18
CA THR A 111 2.08 8.46 2.17
C THR A 111 2.48 7.94 0.78
N ILE A 112 1.54 7.48 -0.06
CA ILE A 112 1.88 6.99 -1.40
C ILE A 112 2.50 8.10 -2.27
N PRO A 113 1.95 9.32 -2.36
CA PRO A 113 2.57 10.40 -3.14
C PRO A 113 4.01 10.68 -2.72
N ILE A 114 4.27 10.75 -1.40
CA ILE A 114 5.60 11.02 -0.85
C ILE A 114 6.58 9.89 -1.22
N ILE A 115 6.17 8.63 -1.04
CA ILE A 115 7.01 7.46 -1.36
C ILE A 115 7.34 7.43 -2.85
N LEU A 116 6.36 7.70 -3.71
CA LEU A 116 6.59 7.73 -5.15
C LEU A 116 7.47 8.90 -5.57
N GLU A 117 7.31 10.08 -5.01
CA GLU A 117 8.18 11.23 -5.29
C GLU A 117 9.65 10.90 -5.00
N ILE A 118 9.91 10.26 -3.85
CA ILE A 118 11.25 9.75 -3.50
C ILE A 118 11.74 8.72 -4.53
N ALA A 119 10.87 7.77 -4.92
CA ALA A 119 11.22 6.74 -5.90
C ALA A 119 11.52 7.32 -7.29
N PHE A 120 10.75 8.31 -7.74
CA PHE A 120 10.97 9.02 -8.99
C PHE A 120 12.34 9.72 -8.98
N GLY A 121 12.66 10.47 -7.93
CA GLY A 121 13.96 11.13 -7.81
C GLY A 121 15.14 10.15 -7.82
N LEU A 122 14.98 8.95 -7.27
CA LEU A 122 16.04 7.95 -7.21
C LEU A 122 16.23 7.15 -8.51
N PHE A 123 15.15 6.72 -9.15
CA PHE A 123 15.22 5.77 -10.27
C PHE A 123 14.97 6.41 -11.63
N TRP A 124 14.15 7.46 -11.70
CA TRP A 124 13.79 8.10 -12.96
C TRP A 124 14.83 9.15 -13.37
N ASP A 125 15.20 10.05 -12.46
CA ASP A 125 16.18 11.10 -12.74
C ASP A 125 17.60 10.53 -12.89
N ALA A 126 17.98 9.53 -12.08
CA ALA A 126 19.28 8.87 -12.20
C ALA A 126 19.49 8.17 -13.56
N LYS A 127 18.44 7.56 -14.15
CA LYS A 127 18.55 6.87 -15.45
C LYS A 127 18.38 7.82 -16.64
N LYS A 128 17.62 8.92 -16.50
CA LYS A 128 17.56 9.99 -17.51
C LYS A 128 18.94 10.60 -17.80
N MET A 129 19.81 10.66 -16.79
CA MET A 129 21.20 11.12 -16.92
C MET A 129 22.14 10.09 -17.59
N SER A 130 21.74 8.83 -17.68
CA SER A 130 22.50 7.78 -18.40
C SER A 130 22.08 7.64 -19.87
N ILE A 131 20.85 8.03 -20.23
CA ILE A 131 20.31 7.86 -21.60
C ILE A 131 20.62 9.08 -22.48
N TYR A 132 20.87 10.25 -21.89
CA TYR A 132 21.45 11.42 -22.57
C TYR A 132 22.85 11.70 -22.00
N PRO A 133 23.89 10.94 -22.40
CA PRO A 133 25.24 11.45 -22.25
C PRO A 133 25.34 12.68 -23.16
N CYS A 134 25.60 13.84 -22.58
CA CYS A 134 26.11 14.97 -23.36
C CYS A 134 27.41 14.57 -24.08
#